data_AF-A0A2E8S2S6-F1
#
_entry.id   AF-A0A2E8S2S6-F1
#
_cell.length_a   1.000
_cell.length_b   1.000
_cell.length_c   1.000
_cell.angle_alpha   90.00
_cell.angle_beta   90.00
_cell.angle_gamma   90.00
#
_symmetry.space_group_name_H-M   'P 1'
#
loop_
_entity.id
_entity.type
_entity.pdbx_description
1 polymer ?
#
loop_
_entity_poly.entity_id
_entity_poly.type
_entity_poly.pdbx_seq_one_letter_code
_entity_poly.pdbx_strand_id
1 'polypeptide(L)'
;MGQAQAPELSEMYDLDGFDRERAIATWKGRMVNEHISARVFAALIPQMMKAGLAPEWQHSVAQMIQEELSHGAQCAAMVHALGGEAVAEIPALADVPDHPDAPPLEGFLRNLLSISCLSETVAVSLIRAEQEEVGPPEMKETLKTILADEVQHARFGWNVLREISNDIPADMKARLSDYLVAAFRHVREHELAHLPVTTPPSEAATSVGVCDGNDARALFFDTIEQVIIPGLEEHGFSAQAAWDQSLQNTH
;
A
#
# COMPACT_ATOMS: atom_id res chain seq x y z
N MET A 1 20.69 -12.56 7.18
CA MET A 1 19.56 -12.90 6.29
C MET A 1 20.15 -13.35 4.98
N GLY A 2 19.81 -14.55 4.51
CA GLY A 2 20.32 -15.03 3.22
C GLY A 2 19.76 -14.17 2.10
N GLN A 3 20.61 -13.77 1.14
CA GLN A 3 20.12 -13.13 -0.09
C GLN A 3 19.14 -14.11 -0.74
N ALA A 4 17.90 -13.67 -1.00
CA ALA A 4 16.99 -14.42 -1.83
C ALA A 4 17.68 -14.61 -3.19
N GLN A 5 17.90 -15.86 -3.58
CA GLN A 5 18.55 -16.16 -4.85
C GLN A 5 17.62 -15.70 -5.97
N ALA A 6 18.14 -14.89 -6.90
CA ALA A 6 17.37 -14.42 -8.05
C ALA A 6 16.85 -15.64 -8.85
N PRO A 7 15.54 -15.74 -9.10
CA PRO A 7 15.03 -16.84 -9.90
C PRO A 7 15.46 -16.69 -11.36
N GLU A 8 15.57 -17.82 -12.04
CA GLU A 8 15.64 -17.84 -13.50
C GLU A 8 14.21 -17.69 -14.04
N LEU A 9 13.95 -16.65 -14.83
CA LEU A 9 12.62 -16.38 -15.38
C LEU A 9 12.42 -17.25 -16.64
N SER A 10 11.51 -18.22 -16.54
CA SER A 10 11.33 -19.24 -17.57
C SER A 10 10.67 -18.73 -18.86
N GLU A 11 9.92 -17.63 -18.79
CA GLU A 11 9.14 -17.07 -19.90
C GLU A 11 9.38 -15.56 -20.09
N MET A 12 10.64 -15.14 -20.21
CA MET A 12 10.95 -13.78 -20.67
C MET A 12 10.77 -13.69 -22.18
N TYR A 13 9.59 -13.25 -22.64
CA TYR A 13 9.39 -12.85 -24.04
C TYR A 13 10.39 -11.76 -24.45
N ASP A 14 10.48 -11.49 -25.76
CA ASP A 14 11.45 -10.61 -26.45
C ASP A 14 11.40 -9.16 -25.90
N LEU A 15 11.89 -8.97 -24.67
CA LEU A 15 11.83 -7.76 -23.88
C LEU A 15 12.98 -6.87 -24.33
N ASP A 16 12.63 -5.84 -25.09
CA ASP A 16 13.60 -4.87 -25.56
C ASP A 16 14.26 -4.10 -24.39
N GLY A 17 15.32 -3.36 -24.69
CA GLY A 17 16.07 -2.64 -23.66
C GLY A 17 15.23 -1.60 -22.91
N PHE A 18 14.29 -0.95 -23.60
CA PHE A 18 13.45 0.08 -23.01
C PHE A 18 12.42 -0.50 -22.03
N ASP A 19 11.72 -1.56 -22.44
CA ASP A 19 10.74 -2.23 -21.60
C ASP A 19 11.39 -2.96 -20.42
N ARG A 20 12.62 -3.47 -20.60
CA ARG A 20 13.42 -4.03 -19.51
C ARG A 20 13.77 -2.98 -18.46
N GLU A 21 14.22 -1.79 -18.88
CA GLU A 21 14.54 -0.70 -17.95
C GLU A 21 13.29 -0.26 -17.17
N ARG A 22 12.13 -0.19 -17.83
CA ARG A 22 10.85 0.10 -17.16
C ARG A 22 10.49 -0.98 -16.13
N ALA A 23 10.61 -2.26 -16.49
CA ALA A 23 10.34 -3.37 -15.58
C ALA A 23 11.26 -3.32 -14.35
N ILE A 24 12.56 -3.11 -14.56
CA ILE A 24 13.54 -2.94 -13.48
C ILE A 24 13.15 -1.76 -12.58
N ALA A 25 12.76 -0.63 -13.16
CA ALA A 25 12.32 0.53 -12.39
C ALA A 25 11.08 0.23 -11.55
N THR A 26 10.08 -0.47 -12.11
CA THR A 26 8.86 -0.86 -11.39
C THR A 26 9.17 -1.77 -10.20
N TRP A 27 9.90 -2.86 -10.39
CA TRP A 27 10.25 -3.78 -9.31
C TRP A 27 11.17 -3.15 -8.26
N LYS A 28 12.06 -2.25 -8.68
CA LYS A 28 12.87 -1.46 -7.74
C LYS A 28 12.02 -0.47 -6.94
N GLY A 29 11.03 0.16 -7.57
CA GLY A 29 10.04 1.00 -6.90
C GLY A 29 9.31 0.23 -5.80
N ARG A 30 8.79 -0.97 -6.12
CA ARG A 30 8.18 -1.86 -5.11
C ARG A 30 9.13 -2.20 -3.98
N MET A 31 10.34 -2.65 -4.29
CA MET A 31 11.36 -2.96 -3.28
C MET A 31 11.56 -1.79 -2.29
N VAL A 32 11.59 -0.55 -2.77
CA VAL A 32 11.70 0.63 -1.93
C VAL A 32 10.41 0.84 -1.11
N ASN A 33 9.25 0.69 -1.73
CA ASN A 33 7.96 0.82 -1.06
C ASN A 33 7.79 -0.20 0.08
N GLU A 34 8.12 -1.48 -0.09
CA GLU A 34 7.99 -2.47 1.00
C GLU A 34 8.92 -2.12 2.18
N HIS A 35 10.12 -1.60 1.89
CA HIS A 35 11.01 -1.09 2.94
C HIS A 35 10.42 0.12 3.69
N ILE A 36 9.68 0.98 2.98
CA ILE A 36 8.96 2.12 3.58
C ILE A 36 7.79 1.61 4.43
N SER A 37 7.00 0.68 3.92
CA SER A 37 5.85 0.06 4.61
C SER A 37 6.29 -0.60 5.92
N ALA A 38 7.38 -1.38 5.91
CA ALA A 38 7.96 -1.95 7.14
C ALA A 38 8.24 -0.88 8.21
N ARG A 39 8.76 0.29 7.80
CA ARG A 39 9.03 1.42 8.70
C ARG A 39 7.74 2.06 9.21
N VAL A 40 6.75 2.22 8.33
CA VAL A 40 5.44 2.79 8.65
C VAL A 40 4.71 1.92 9.67
N PHE A 41 4.66 0.59 9.46
CA PHE A 41 4.08 -0.35 10.43
C PHE A 41 4.85 -0.37 11.75
N ALA A 42 6.18 -0.31 11.73
CA ALA A 42 6.98 -0.23 12.95
C ALA A 42 6.64 0.98 13.82
N ALA A 43 6.28 2.12 13.20
CA ALA A 43 5.89 3.32 13.92
C ALA A 43 4.53 3.19 14.64
N LEU A 44 3.67 2.24 14.23
CA LEU A 44 2.37 2.04 14.87
C LEU A 44 2.46 1.35 16.24
N ILE A 45 3.45 0.48 16.44
CA ILE A 45 3.61 -0.29 17.69
C ILE A 45 3.58 0.60 18.95
N PRO A 46 4.43 1.65 19.10
CA PRO A 46 4.39 2.50 20.28
C PRO A 46 3.07 3.28 20.42
N GLN A 47 2.43 3.64 19.30
CA GLN A 47 1.13 4.32 19.33
C GLN A 47 0.03 3.40 19.83
N MET A 48 0.02 2.13 19.40
CA MET A 48 -0.90 1.09 19.88
C MET A 48 -0.74 0.85 21.38
N MET A 49 0.50 0.81 21.87
CA MET A 49 0.78 0.69 23.30
C MET A 49 0.24 1.89 24.09
N LYS A 50 0.44 3.11 23.58
CA LYS A 50 -0.06 4.35 24.21
C LYS A 50 -1.58 4.43 24.19
N ALA A 51 -2.21 3.92 23.14
CA ALA A 51 -3.66 3.85 22.98
C ALA A 51 -4.31 2.69 23.76
N GLY A 52 -3.52 1.79 24.34
CA GLY A 52 -4.02 0.68 25.16
C GLY A 52 -4.70 -0.43 24.33
N LEU A 53 -4.30 -0.61 23.08
CA LEU A 53 -4.81 -1.67 22.21
C LEU A 53 -4.35 -3.03 22.73
N ALA A 54 -5.19 -4.03 22.50
CA ALA A 54 -4.94 -5.40 22.91
C ALA A 54 -3.64 -5.95 22.27
N PRO A 55 -2.81 -6.73 23.01
CA PRO A 55 -1.49 -7.18 22.53
C PRO A 55 -1.51 -8.00 21.24
N GLU A 56 -2.61 -8.68 20.93
CA GLU A 56 -2.82 -9.43 19.70
C GLU A 56 -2.69 -8.54 18.46
N TRP A 57 -3.15 -7.29 18.52
CA TRP A 57 -3.00 -6.35 17.41
C TRP A 57 -1.54 -5.97 17.20
N GLN A 58 -0.79 -5.80 18.29
CA GLN A 58 0.65 -5.49 18.24
C GLN A 58 1.43 -6.67 17.66
N HIS A 59 1.00 -7.91 17.94
CA HIS A 59 1.57 -9.11 17.34
C HIS A 59 1.33 -9.15 15.83
N SER A 60 0.11 -8.84 15.36
CA SER A 60 -0.19 -8.75 13.93
C SER A 60 0.71 -7.72 13.22
N VAL A 61 0.84 -6.51 13.78
CA VAL A 61 1.73 -5.49 13.17
C VAL A 61 3.19 -5.94 13.16
N ALA A 62 3.67 -6.63 14.20
CA ALA A 62 5.03 -7.18 14.21
C ALA A 62 5.26 -8.27 13.16
N GLN A 63 4.22 -9.02 12.79
CA GLN A 63 4.26 -9.96 11.67
C GLN A 63 4.31 -9.21 10.34
N MET A 64 3.45 -8.21 10.15
CA MET A 64 3.41 -7.38 8.94
C MET A 64 4.76 -6.73 8.63
N ILE A 65 5.45 -6.19 9.65
CA ILE A 65 6.82 -5.64 9.47
C ILE A 65 7.79 -6.68 8.89
N GLN A 66 7.68 -7.96 9.28
CA GLN A 66 8.54 -9.02 8.75
C GLN A 66 8.14 -9.44 7.33
N GLU A 67 6.84 -9.42 7.03
CA GLU A 67 6.28 -9.69 5.71
C GLU A 67 6.79 -8.63 4.71
N GLU A 68 6.67 -7.35 5.04
CA GLU A 68 7.17 -6.22 4.24
C GLU A 68 8.68 -6.29 3.94
N LEU A 69 9.49 -6.63 4.96
CA LEU A 69 10.93 -6.83 4.75
C LEU A 69 11.21 -8.03 3.82
N SER A 70 10.35 -9.04 3.84
CA SER A 70 10.45 -10.21 2.97
C SER A 70 9.99 -9.88 1.55
N HIS A 71 8.92 -9.11 1.39
CA HIS A 71 8.44 -8.61 0.10
C HIS A 71 9.51 -7.74 -0.58
N GLY A 72 10.15 -6.84 0.17
CA GLY A 72 11.28 -6.04 -0.35
C GLY A 72 12.40 -6.92 -0.91
N ALA A 73 12.77 -8.00 -0.20
CA ALA A 73 13.77 -8.95 -0.67
C ALA A 73 13.31 -9.76 -1.91
N GLN A 74 12.02 -10.09 -2.00
CA GLN A 74 11.44 -10.76 -3.17
C GLN A 74 11.44 -9.82 -4.40
N CYS A 75 11.06 -8.56 -4.23
CA CYS A 75 11.13 -7.54 -5.27
C CYS A 75 12.57 -7.30 -5.75
N ALA A 76 13.53 -7.28 -4.82
CA ALA A 76 14.96 -7.22 -5.15
C ALA A 76 15.42 -8.42 -6.01
N ALA A 77 14.92 -9.62 -5.73
CA ALA A 77 15.21 -10.81 -6.53
C ALA A 77 14.68 -10.68 -7.97
N MET A 78 13.50 -10.07 -8.17
CA MET A 78 12.97 -9.79 -9.51
C MET A 78 13.81 -8.75 -10.26
N VAL A 79 14.28 -7.70 -9.58
CA VAL A 79 15.21 -6.72 -10.17
C VAL A 79 16.46 -7.42 -10.72
N HIS A 80 17.05 -8.32 -9.94
CA HIS A 80 18.21 -9.10 -10.36
C HIS A 80 17.90 -10.05 -11.52
N ALA A 81 16.75 -10.72 -11.49
CA ALA A 81 16.32 -11.63 -12.54
C ALA A 81 16.12 -10.92 -13.90
N LEU A 82 15.69 -9.65 -13.87
CA LEU A 82 15.58 -8.79 -15.05
C LEU A 82 16.94 -8.26 -15.57
N GLY A 83 18.03 -8.50 -14.83
CA GLY A 83 19.39 -8.02 -15.14
C GLY A 83 19.74 -6.67 -14.50
N GLY A 84 18.92 -6.18 -13.58
CA GLY A 84 19.14 -4.94 -12.84
C GLY A 84 19.94 -5.13 -11.55
N GLU A 85 20.38 -4.01 -10.98
CA GLU A 85 20.98 -3.96 -9.65
C GLU A 85 19.92 -3.53 -8.62
N ALA A 86 19.66 -4.37 -7.61
CA ALA A 86 18.69 -4.11 -6.54
C ALA A 86 19.25 -3.17 -5.45
N VAL A 87 19.71 -2.00 -5.88
CA VAL A 87 20.20 -0.92 -5.01
C VAL A 87 19.40 0.33 -5.32
N ALA A 88 18.93 0.99 -4.26
CA ALA A 88 18.20 2.24 -4.33
C ALA A 88 18.57 3.13 -3.13
N GLU A 89 18.57 4.44 -3.35
CA GLU A 89 18.60 5.39 -2.24
C GLU A 89 17.23 5.43 -1.57
N ILE A 90 17.20 5.32 -0.24
CA ILE A 90 15.96 5.50 0.50
C ILE A 90 15.70 7.01 0.58
N PRO A 91 14.54 7.50 0.12
CA PRO A 91 14.23 8.93 0.18
C PRO A 91 14.21 9.42 1.64
N ALA A 92 14.35 10.73 1.85
CA ALA A 92 14.09 11.32 3.15
C ALA A 92 12.59 11.20 3.45
N LEU A 93 12.24 10.22 4.28
CA LEU A 93 10.85 9.90 4.61
C LEU A 93 10.45 10.61 5.91
N ALA A 94 9.40 11.41 5.85
CA ALA A 94 8.80 12.04 7.03
C ALA A 94 8.35 11.00 8.05
N ASP A 95 8.47 11.29 9.35
CA ASP A 95 8.00 10.39 10.39
C ASP A 95 6.48 10.21 10.33
N VAL A 96 6.00 9.00 10.67
CA VAL A 96 4.56 8.77 10.85
C VAL A 96 4.09 9.67 12.01
N PRO A 97 3.07 10.52 11.82
CA PRO A 97 2.72 11.52 12.83
C PRO A 97 2.23 10.88 14.14
N ASP A 98 2.73 11.39 15.27
CA ASP A 98 2.29 10.95 16.61
C ASP A 98 0.94 11.57 17.05
N HIS A 99 0.39 12.51 16.27
CA HIS A 99 -0.85 13.26 16.51
C HIS A 99 -1.00 13.73 17.98
N PRO A 100 -0.07 14.56 18.51
CA PRO A 100 -0.08 14.99 19.91
C PRO A 100 -1.27 15.90 20.25
N ASP A 101 -1.96 16.42 19.25
CA ASP A 101 -3.20 17.20 19.35
C ASP A 101 -4.44 16.33 19.68
N ALA A 102 -4.32 15.00 19.64
CA ALA A 102 -5.42 14.08 19.83
C ALA A 102 -5.18 13.12 21.03
N PRO A 103 -6.24 12.58 21.65
CA PRO A 103 -6.12 11.46 22.58
C PRO A 103 -5.41 10.27 21.90
N PRO A 104 -4.67 9.44 22.66
CA PRO A 104 -3.87 8.34 22.09
C PRO A 104 -4.60 7.45 21.09
N LEU A 105 -5.83 7.03 21.42
CA LEU A 105 -6.64 6.20 20.54
C LEU A 105 -6.99 6.91 19.23
N GLU A 106 -7.40 8.18 19.29
CA GLU A 106 -7.72 8.95 18.08
C GLU A 106 -6.47 9.13 17.20
N GLY A 107 -5.31 9.44 17.80
CA GLY A 107 -4.05 9.55 17.08
C GLY A 107 -3.65 8.27 16.36
N PHE A 108 -3.77 7.12 17.04
CA PHE A 108 -3.56 5.81 16.42
C PHE A 108 -4.55 5.57 15.27
N LEU A 109 -5.84 5.87 15.47
CA LEU A 109 -6.87 5.62 14.46
C LEU A 109 -6.71 6.47 13.20
N ARG A 110 -6.21 7.70 13.31
CA ARG A 110 -5.83 8.51 12.15
C ARG A 110 -4.83 7.76 11.27
N ASN A 111 -3.77 7.22 11.86
CA ASN A 111 -2.77 6.46 11.12
C ASN A 111 -3.29 5.11 10.62
N LEU A 112 -4.09 4.38 11.43
CA LEU A 112 -4.73 3.13 11.02
C LEU A 112 -5.61 3.33 9.77
N LEU A 113 -6.41 4.39 9.75
CA LEU A 113 -7.25 4.75 8.61
C LEU A 113 -6.38 5.02 7.37
N SER A 114 -5.37 5.88 7.50
CA SER A 114 -4.52 6.28 6.37
C SER A 114 -3.68 5.13 5.81
N ILE A 115 -3.13 4.28 6.68
CA ILE A 115 -2.22 3.22 6.29
C ILE A 115 -3.04 2.00 5.85
N SER A 116 -3.70 1.33 6.79
CA SER A 116 -4.34 0.04 6.53
C SER A 116 -5.67 0.15 5.78
N CYS A 117 -6.56 1.09 6.14
CA CYS A 117 -7.86 1.16 5.47
C CYS A 117 -7.75 1.79 4.08
N LEU A 118 -6.87 2.77 3.88
CA LEU A 118 -6.69 3.47 2.61
C LEU A 118 -5.57 2.83 1.78
N SER A 119 -4.31 2.99 2.18
CA SER A 119 -3.14 2.66 1.35
C SER A 119 -3.04 1.16 1.05
N GLU A 120 -3.14 0.29 2.06
CA GLU A 120 -3.08 -1.17 1.85
C GLU A 120 -4.26 -1.69 1.01
N THR A 121 -5.46 -1.11 1.19
CA THR A 121 -6.62 -1.50 0.37
C THR A 121 -6.40 -1.16 -1.12
N VAL A 122 -5.76 -0.01 -1.41
CA VAL A 122 -5.34 0.34 -2.77
C VAL A 122 -4.27 -0.61 -3.28
N ALA A 123 -3.25 -0.90 -2.48
CA ALA A 123 -2.16 -1.81 -2.84
C ALA A 123 -2.70 -3.19 -3.25
N VAL A 124 -3.64 -3.75 -2.48
CA VAL A 124 -4.31 -5.02 -2.80
C VAL A 124 -4.96 -5.00 -4.18
N SER A 125 -5.66 -3.93 -4.54
CA SER A 125 -6.30 -3.81 -5.86
C SER A 125 -5.26 -3.78 -6.98
N LEU A 126 -4.22 -2.94 -6.85
CA LEU A 126 -3.18 -2.78 -7.86
C LEU A 126 -2.37 -4.07 -8.06
N ILE A 127 -1.91 -4.69 -6.97
CA ILE A 127 -1.13 -5.93 -7.01
C ILE A 127 -1.97 -7.08 -7.58
N ARG A 128 -3.28 -7.13 -7.29
CA ARG A 128 -4.17 -8.12 -7.90
C ARG A 128 -4.24 -7.97 -9.41
N ALA A 129 -4.44 -6.76 -9.92
CA ALA A 129 -4.49 -6.52 -11.36
C ALA A 129 -3.18 -6.95 -12.03
N GLU A 130 -2.05 -6.61 -11.44
CA GLU A 130 -0.73 -7.02 -11.96
C GLU A 130 -0.51 -8.54 -11.93
N GLN A 131 -0.98 -9.22 -10.88
CA GLN A 131 -0.89 -10.68 -10.77
C GLN A 131 -1.72 -11.41 -11.85
N GLU A 132 -2.79 -10.78 -12.32
CA GLU A 132 -3.63 -11.31 -13.40
C GLU A 132 -2.93 -11.21 -14.76
N GLU A 133 -2.06 -10.20 -14.94
CA GLU A 133 -1.39 -9.91 -16.21
C GLU A 133 0.03 -10.47 -16.33
N VAL A 134 0.71 -10.70 -15.21
CA VAL A 134 2.10 -11.17 -15.21
C VAL A 134 2.22 -12.57 -15.83
N GLY A 135 3.22 -12.73 -16.70
CA GLY A 135 3.47 -13.95 -17.49
C GLY A 135 4.33 -14.98 -16.73
N PRO A 136 5.61 -14.68 -16.43
CA PRO A 136 6.53 -15.65 -15.84
C PRO A 136 5.98 -16.27 -14.55
N PRO A 137 5.94 -17.61 -14.44
CA PRO A 137 5.42 -18.30 -13.25
C PRO A 137 6.08 -17.87 -11.95
N GLU A 138 7.38 -17.54 -11.99
CA GLU A 138 8.15 -17.13 -10.82
C GLU A 138 7.72 -15.74 -10.31
N MET A 139 7.44 -14.80 -11.22
CA MET A 139 6.88 -13.49 -10.86
C MET A 139 5.44 -13.63 -10.38
N LYS A 140 4.65 -14.51 -11.01
CA LYS A 140 3.27 -14.78 -10.60
C LYS A 140 3.17 -15.35 -9.18
N GLU A 141 4.03 -16.31 -8.83
CA GLU A 141 4.07 -16.86 -7.47
C GLU A 141 4.57 -15.83 -6.45
N THR A 142 5.51 -14.96 -6.87
CA THR A 142 5.98 -13.84 -6.04
C THR A 142 4.84 -12.88 -5.72
N LEU A 143 4.13 -12.36 -6.74
CA LEU A 143 2.99 -11.47 -6.54
C LEU A 143 1.83 -12.15 -5.80
N LYS A 144 1.62 -13.45 -6.00
CA LYS A 144 0.63 -14.21 -5.23
C LYS A 144 0.95 -14.28 -3.74
N THR A 145 2.23 -14.42 -3.39
CA THR A 145 2.69 -14.42 -2.00
C THR A 145 2.47 -13.04 -1.38
N ILE A 146 2.99 -11.99 -2.03
CA ILE A 146 2.81 -10.60 -1.60
C ILE A 146 1.32 -10.29 -1.43
N LEU A 147 0.50 -10.53 -2.45
CA LEU A 147 -0.94 -10.28 -2.42
C LEU A 147 -1.66 -10.99 -1.26
N ALA A 148 -1.23 -12.19 -0.86
CA ALA A 148 -1.85 -12.91 0.24
C ALA A 148 -1.64 -12.19 1.58
N ASP A 149 -0.45 -11.61 1.78
CA ASP A 149 -0.06 -10.86 2.96
C ASP A 149 -0.70 -9.46 2.94
N GLU A 150 -0.66 -8.76 1.80
CA GLU A 150 -1.32 -7.46 1.59
C GLU A 150 -2.82 -7.49 1.90
N VAL A 151 -3.50 -8.59 1.54
CA VAL A 151 -4.90 -8.78 1.90
C VAL A 151 -5.08 -8.84 3.42
N GLN A 152 -4.14 -9.41 4.17
CA GLN A 152 -4.16 -9.37 5.65
C GLN A 152 -3.83 -7.98 6.19
N HIS A 153 -2.90 -7.26 5.55
CA HIS A 153 -2.53 -5.90 5.95
C HIS A 153 -3.72 -4.94 5.85
N ALA A 154 -4.43 -4.97 4.72
CA ALA A 154 -5.68 -4.21 4.56
C ALA A 154 -6.73 -4.66 5.58
N ARG A 155 -6.95 -5.97 5.73
CA ARG A 155 -7.94 -6.53 6.68
C ARG A 155 -7.65 -6.17 8.12
N PHE A 156 -6.39 -6.01 8.53
CA PHE A 156 -6.03 -5.59 9.87
C PHE A 156 -6.74 -4.28 10.25
N GLY A 157 -6.64 -3.25 9.43
CA GLY A 157 -7.30 -1.96 9.66
C GLY A 157 -8.81 -2.10 9.82
N TRP A 158 -9.45 -2.81 8.89
CA TRP A 158 -10.89 -3.05 8.91
C TRP A 158 -11.35 -3.90 10.09
N ASN A 159 -10.55 -4.88 10.54
CA ASN A 159 -10.88 -5.71 11.69
C ASN A 159 -10.77 -4.92 12.99
N VAL A 160 -9.73 -4.08 13.15
CA VAL A 160 -9.64 -3.17 14.30
C VAL A 160 -10.83 -2.23 14.34
N LEU A 161 -11.19 -1.59 13.21
CA LEU A 161 -12.37 -0.74 13.14
C LEU A 161 -13.65 -1.48 13.52
N ARG A 162 -13.87 -2.70 12.99
CA ARG A 162 -15.04 -3.51 13.32
C ARG A 162 -15.16 -3.81 14.81
N GLU A 163 -14.04 -4.03 15.49
CA GLU A 163 -14.03 -4.31 16.92
C GLU A 163 -14.40 -3.08 17.74
N ILE A 164 -13.82 -1.92 17.43
CA ILE A 164 -13.90 -0.76 18.32
C ILE A 164 -14.91 0.30 17.87
N SER A 165 -15.42 0.27 16.62
CA SER A 165 -16.17 1.39 16.04
C SER A 165 -17.45 1.72 16.80
N ASN A 166 -18.04 0.76 17.51
CA ASN A 166 -19.24 0.97 18.32
C ASN A 166 -18.95 1.74 19.62
N ASP A 167 -17.71 1.66 20.10
CA ASP A 167 -17.27 2.31 21.34
C ASP A 167 -16.64 3.69 21.09
N ILE A 168 -16.36 4.04 19.83
CA ILE A 168 -15.86 5.37 19.46
C ILE A 168 -16.98 6.42 19.67
N PRO A 169 -16.76 7.44 20.51
CA PRO A 169 -17.70 8.53 20.71
C PRO A 169 -18.03 9.29 19.41
N ALA A 170 -19.26 9.78 19.29
CA ALA A 170 -19.72 10.47 18.09
C ALA A 170 -18.88 11.71 17.73
N ASP A 171 -18.39 12.45 18.73
CA ASP A 171 -17.51 13.60 18.52
C ASP A 171 -16.12 13.20 17.99
N MET A 172 -15.60 12.03 18.41
CA MET A 172 -14.37 11.47 17.87
C MET A 172 -14.56 10.98 16.44
N LYS A 173 -15.69 10.33 16.11
CA LYS A 173 -16.01 9.95 14.72
C LYS A 173 -16.09 11.17 13.80
N ALA A 174 -16.67 12.28 14.28
CA ALA A 174 -16.70 13.53 13.53
C ALA A 174 -15.28 14.05 13.24
N ARG A 175 -14.40 14.11 14.25
CA ARG A 175 -13.00 14.52 14.06
C ARG A 175 -12.20 13.59 13.16
N LEU A 176 -12.42 12.28 13.25
CA LEU A 176 -11.81 11.30 12.34
C LEU A 176 -12.32 11.49 10.90
N SER A 177 -13.60 11.83 10.73
CA SER A 177 -14.16 12.17 9.42
C SER A 177 -13.55 13.45 8.84
N ASP A 178 -13.32 14.47 9.68
CA ASP A 178 -12.61 15.68 9.26
C ASP A 178 -11.15 15.36 8.85
N TYR A 179 -10.48 14.48 9.61
CA TYR A 179 -9.14 14.01 9.29
C TYR A 179 -9.07 13.27 7.94
N LEU A 180 -10.10 12.48 7.58
CA LEU A 180 -10.14 11.75 6.32
C LEU A 180 -9.98 12.65 5.10
N VAL A 181 -10.34 13.93 5.15
CA VAL A 181 -10.11 14.89 4.05
C VAL A 181 -8.61 14.97 3.71
N ALA A 182 -7.76 15.04 4.73
CA ALA A 182 -6.31 15.09 4.55
C ALA A 182 -5.75 13.72 4.17
N ALA A 183 -6.26 12.64 4.77
CA ALA A 183 -5.81 11.28 4.45
C ALA A 183 -6.12 10.90 2.99
N PHE A 184 -7.32 11.19 2.51
CA PHE A 184 -7.72 10.97 1.13
C PHE A 184 -6.90 11.78 0.12
N ARG A 185 -6.62 13.04 0.46
CA ARG A 185 -5.73 13.87 -0.36
C ARG A 185 -4.34 13.26 -0.42
N HIS A 186 -3.80 12.87 0.73
CA HIS A 186 -2.46 12.31 0.84
C HIS A 186 -2.32 11.02 0.04
N VAL A 187 -3.22 10.03 0.22
CA VAL A 187 -3.16 8.78 -0.53
C VAL A 187 -3.31 9.03 -2.02
N ARG A 188 -4.21 9.93 -2.45
CA ARG A 188 -4.36 10.28 -3.87
C ARG A 188 -3.08 10.90 -4.44
N GLU A 189 -2.51 11.90 -3.78
CA GLU A 189 -1.29 12.56 -4.26
C GLU A 189 -0.10 11.59 -4.29
N HIS A 190 0.01 10.74 -3.27
CA HIS A 190 1.06 9.73 -3.19
C HIS A 190 0.93 8.69 -4.30
N GLU A 191 -0.23 8.05 -4.46
CA GLU A 191 -0.44 6.99 -5.46
C GLU A 191 -0.32 7.53 -6.89
N LEU A 192 -0.97 8.66 -7.20
CA LEU A 192 -0.96 9.21 -8.56
C LEU A 192 0.44 9.65 -9.02
N ALA A 193 1.32 10.02 -8.08
CA ALA A 193 2.72 10.33 -8.36
C ALA A 193 3.53 9.08 -8.77
N HIS A 194 3.16 7.90 -8.26
CA HIS A 194 3.79 6.62 -8.58
C HIS A 194 3.11 5.86 -9.75
N LEU A 195 1.95 6.34 -10.20
CA LEU A 195 1.21 5.79 -11.34
C LEU A 195 1.24 6.76 -12.53
N PRO A 196 2.40 7.06 -13.16
CA PRO A 196 2.46 8.06 -14.22
C PRO A 196 1.70 7.61 -15.49
N VAL A 197 0.88 8.50 -16.06
CA VAL A 197 0.26 8.27 -17.38
C VAL A 197 1.29 8.56 -18.46
N THR A 198 1.94 7.49 -18.90
CA THR A 198 2.90 7.48 -20.00
C THR A 198 2.34 6.71 -21.20
N THR A 199 3.17 6.47 -22.21
CA THR A 199 2.85 5.51 -23.27
C THR A 199 2.48 4.15 -22.65
N PRO A 200 1.37 3.52 -23.10
CA PRO A 200 0.98 2.18 -22.68
C PRO A 200 2.15 1.19 -22.81
N PRO A 201 2.33 0.28 -21.85
CA PRO A 201 3.32 -0.78 -21.96
C PRO A 201 3.03 -1.71 -23.14
N SER A 202 4.07 -2.33 -23.69
CA SER A 202 3.89 -3.48 -24.60
C SER A 202 3.37 -4.68 -23.81
N GLU A 203 2.76 -5.67 -24.48
CA GLU A 203 2.36 -6.93 -23.82
C GLU A 203 3.54 -7.61 -23.13
N ALA A 204 4.75 -7.52 -23.71
CA ALA A 204 5.97 -8.05 -23.12
C ALA A 204 6.32 -7.31 -21.81
N ALA A 205 6.23 -5.99 -21.78
CA ALA A 205 6.46 -5.19 -20.57
C ALA A 205 5.42 -5.46 -19.48
N THR A 206 4.14 -5.55 -19.85
CA THR A 206 3.06 -5.91 -18.92
C THR A 206 3.30 -7.29 -18.32
N SER A 207 3.71 -8.26 -19.14
CA SER A 207 3.98 -9.63 -18.68
C SER A 207 5.09 -9.71 -17.62
N VAL A 208 5.94 -8.69 -17.49
CA VAL A 208 7.00 -8.63 -16.46
C VAL A 208 6.74 -7.57 -15.38
N GLY A 209 5.50 -7.10 -15.26
CA GLY A 209 5.04 -6.26 -14.15
C GLY A 209 5.03 -4.75 -14.43
N VAL A 210 5.16 -4.30 -15.67
CA VAL A 210 4.96 -2.87 -16.02
C VAL A 210 3.47 -2.60 -16.23
N CYS A 211 2.86 -1.80 -15.35
CA CYS A 211 1.44 -1.47 -15.44
C CYS A 211 1.16 -0.28 -16.39
N ASP A 212 -0.04 -0.25 -16.99
CA ASP A 212 -0.58 0.94 -17.66
C ASP A 212 -1.06 1.95 -16.60
N GLY A 213 -0.44 3.12 -16.57
CA GLY A 213 -0.80 4.17 -15.61
C GLY A 213 -2.24 4.68 -15.74
N ASN A 214 -2.90 4.55 -16.89
CA ASN A 214 -4.32 4.90 -17.02
C ASN A 214 -5.20 3.89 -16.29
N ASP A 215 -4.98 2.61 -16.52
CA ASP A 215 -5.76 1.53 -15.92
C ASP A 215 -5.51 1.46 -14.41
N ALA A 216 -4.26 1.61 -13.97
CA ALA A 216 -3.92 1.68 -12.55
C ALA A 216 -4.60 2.86 -11.84
N ARG A 217 -4.66 4.03 -12.49
CA ARG A 217 -5.36 5.20 -11.94
C ARG A 217 -6.87 5.00 -11.89
N ALA A 218 -7.47 4.42 -12.93
CA ALA A 218 -8.88 4.08 -12.92
C ALA A 218 -9.20 3.12 -11.76
N LEU A 219 -8.38 2.07 -11.59
CA LEU A 219 -8.52 1.11 -10.51
C LEU A 219 -8.32 1.73 -9.11
N PHE A 220 -7.40 2.69 -8.97
CA PHE A 220 -7.26 3.48 -7.74
C PHE A 220 -8.58 4.19 -7.38
N PHE A 221 -9.17 4.92 -8.32
CA PHE A 221 -10.43 5.64 -8.08
C PHE A 221 -11.58 4.68 -7.81
N ASP A 222 -11.70 3.59 -8.57
CA ASP A 222 -12.70 2.55 -8.34
C ASP A 222 -12.56 1.93 -6.95
N THR A 223 -11.33 1.70 -6.47
CA THR A 223 -11.09 1.15 -5.12
C THR A 223 -11.53 2.13 -4.04
N ILE A 224 -11.24 3.42 -4.21
CA ILE A 224 -11.69 4.47 -3.27
C ILE A 224 -13.22 4.51 -3.22
N GLU A 225 -13.87 4.61 -4.38
CA GLU A 225 -15.30 4.85 -4.50
C GLU A 225 -16.16 3.63 -4.19
N GLN A 226 -15.70 2.42 -4.56
CA GLN A 226 -16.50 1.21 -4.47
C GLN A 226 -16.17 0.35 -3.25
N VAL A 227 -15.02 0.55 -2.60
CA VAL A 227 -14.58 -0.26 -1.45
C VAL A 227 -14.35 0.61 -0.21
N ILE A 228 -13.45 1.58 -0.30
CA ILE A 228 -12.98 2.33 0.88
C ILE A 228 -14.09 3.23 1.44
N ILE A 229 -14.72 4.04 0.59
CA ILE A 229 -15.78 4.95 1.03
C ILE A 229 -16.95 4.17 1.66
N PRO A 230 -17.57 3.18 0.99
CA PRO A 230 -18.66 2.40 1.60
C PRO A 230 -18.24 1.74 2.91
N GLY A 231 -17.05 1.13 2.96
CA GLY A 231 -16.54 0.47 4.17
C GLY A 231 -16.39 1.44 5.35
N LEU A 232 -15.87 2.65 5.12
CA LEU A 232 -15.76 3.66 6.18
C LEU A 232 -17.12 4.19 6.62
N GLU A 233 -18.09 4.34 5.70
CA GLU A 233 -19.45 4.76 6.03
C GLU A 233 -20.18 3.73 6.89
N GLU A 234 -19.96 2.43 6.65
CA GLU A 234 -20.48 1.35 7.50
C GLU A 234 -20.00 1.45 8.96
N HIS A 235 -18.81 2.01 9.20
CA HIS A 235 -18.27 2.26 10.53
C HIS A 235 -18.68 3.63 11.12
N GLY A 236 -19.47 4.41 10.39
CA GLY A 236 -20.04 5.69 10.83
C GLY A 236 -19.12 6.90 10.62
N PHE A 237 -18.19 6.82 9.67
CA PHE A 237 -17.40 7.96 9.22
C PHE A 237 -18.06 8.63 8.01
N SER A 238 -17.98 9.96 7.89
CA SER A 238 -18.52 10.70 6.74
C SER A 238 -17.55 10.67 5.55
N ALA A 239 -17.24 9.46 5.06
CA ALA A 239 -16.16 9.25 4.10
C ALA A 239 -16.43 9.85 2.72
N GLN A 240 -17.66 9.75 2.18
CA GLN A 240 -17.99 10.36 0.89
C GLN A 240 -17.79 11.89 0.93
N ALA A 241 -18.30 12.55 1.97
CA ALA A 241 -18.14 13.98 2.14
C ALA A 241 -16.66 14.38 2.26
N ALA A 242 -15.87 13.58 2.99
CA ALA A 242 -14.44 13.81 3.13
C ALA A 242 -13.69 13.64 1.81
N TRP A 243 -14.04 12.62 1.01
CA TRP A 243 -13.49 12.40 -0.33
C TRP A 243 -13.80 13.58 -1.24
N ASP A 244 -15.06 14.00 -1.35
CA ASP A 244 -15.49 15.13 -2.18
C ASP A 244 -14.73 16.42 -1.82
N GLN A 245 -14.56 16.69 -0.53
CA GLN A 245 -13.81 17.85 -0.05
C GLN A 245 -12.30 17.74 -0.33
N SER A 246 -11.75 16.53 -0.35
CA SER A 246 -10.35 16.29 -0.71
C SER A 246 -10.06 16.63 -2.18
N LEU A 247 -11.08 16.57 -3.05
CA LEU A 247 -10.99 16.91 -4.48
C LEU A 247 -11.04 18.43 -4.74
N GLN A 248 -11.64 19.21 -3.84
CA GLN A 248 -11.90 20.66 -4.06
C GLN A 248 -10.71 21.58 -3.76
N ASN A 249 -9.75 21.12 -2.96
CA ASN A 249 -8.67 21.96 -2.41
C ASN A 249 -7.34 21.91 -3.19
N THR A 250 -7.41 21.70 -4.51
CA THR A 250 -6.25 21.79 -5.40
C THR A 250 -6.06 23.25 -5.81
N HIS A 251 -5.48 24.06 -4.91
CA HIS A 251 -5.07 25.44 -5.19
C HIS A 251 -3.55 25.55 -5.17
#